data_AF-A0A829R472-F1
#
_entry.id   AF-A0A829R472-F1
#
_cell.length_a   1.000
_cell.length_b   1.000
_cell.length_c   1.000
_cell.angle_alpha   90.00
_cell.angle_beta   90.00
_cell.angle_gamma   90.00
#
_symmetry.space_group_name_H-M   'P 1'
#
loop_
_entity.id
_entity.type
_entity.pdbx_description
1 polymer ?
#
loop_
_entity_poly.entity_id
_entity_poly.type
_entity_poly.pdbx_seq_one_letter_code
_entity_poly.pdbx_strand_id
1 'polypeptide(L)'
;MNVIIEWIISILIIISGLLSVLAAVGVIRLPDVYTRTHAAGVSNTFGVSLLLFTTVGYFFHSGEGFNARLILAILFIYLTTPVASHFINRAAYDTGVPLAIRVRDQLRSVKKEDIKQRRNLIIRQEQVEKARQEKEELEDRLEWDREVERIEKQDREEEEAREKESETVEKQEEDSEGEIIAEEEEENKTENKKEEK
;
A
#
# COMPACT_ATOMS: atom_id res chain seq x y z
N MET A 1 -50.77 -8.45 -33.38
CA MET A 1 -49.40 -9.01 -33.28
C MET A 1 -49.02 -9.59 -34.63
N ASN A 2 -48.04 -8.99 -35.30
CA ASN A 2 -47.53 -9.50 -36.57
C ASN A 2 -46.35 -10.42 -36.26
N VAL A 3 -46.53 -11.73 -36.47
CA VAL A 3 -45.53 -12.78 -36.15
C VAL A 3 -44.15 -12.46 -36.75
N ILE A 4 -44.11 -11.85 -37.94
CA ILE A 4 -42.85 -11.44 -38.60
C ILE A 4 -42.07 -10.43 -37.74
N ILE A 5 -42.74 -9.46 -37.11
CA ILE A 5 -42.10 -8.43 -36.28
C ILE A 5 -41.50 -9.07 -35.02
N GLU A 6 -42.17 -10.05 -34.43
CA GLU A 6 -41.69 -10.78 -33.26
C GLU A 6 -40.41 -11.56 -33.55
N TRP A 7 -40.33 -12.21 -34.71
CA TRP A 7 -39.11 -12.88 -35.17
C TRP A 7 -37.96 -11.90 -35.37
N ILE A 8 -38.22 -10.74 -35.98
CA ILE A 8 -37.21 -9.69 -36.19
C ILE A 8 -36.67 -9.20 -34.84
N ILE A 9 -37.56 -8.85 -33.89
CA ILE A 9 -37.18 -8.39 -32.55
C ILE A 9 -36.34 -9.46 -31.83
N SER A 10 -36.76 -10.72 -31.89
CA SER A 10 -36.05 -11.84 -31.25
C SER A 10 -34.63 -12.00 -31.80
N ILE A 11 -34.46 -11.95 -33.12
CA ILE A 11 -33.14 -12.04 -33.78
C ILE A 11 -32.26 -10.85 -33.40
N LEU A 12 -32.81 -9.63 -33.39
CA LEU A 12 -32.07 -8.42 -33.01
C LEU A 12 -31.57 -8.48 -31.56
N ILE A 13 -32.39 -8.97 -30.62
CA ILE A 13 -31.99 -9.17 -29.22
C ILE A 13 -30.82 -10.16 -29.15
N ILE A 14 -30.91 -11.30 -29.85
CA ILE A 14 -29.84 -12.30 -29.87
C ILE A 14 -28.54 -11.70 -30.41
N ILE A 15 -28.60 -10.96 -31.52
CA ILE A 15 -27.43 -10.30 -32.12
C ILE A 15 -26.83 -9.28 -31.14
N SER A 16 -27.66 -8.49 -30.46
CA SER A 16 -27.17 -7.52 -29.47
C SER A 16 -26.45 -8.20 -28.30
N GLY A 17 -26.97 -9.34 -27.82
CA GLY A 17 -26.32 -10.14 -26.78
C GLY A 17 -25.00 -10.73 -27.24
N LEU A 18 -24.94 -11.24 -28.48
CA LEU A 18 -23.69 -11.74 -29.08
C LEU A 18 -22.62 -10.65 -29.17
N LEU A 19 -23.00 -9.42 -29.54
CA LEU A 19 -22.07 -8.29 -29.57
C LEU A 19 -21.53 -7.94 -28.17
N SER A 20 -22.37 -7.97 -27.14
CA SER A 20 -21.92 -7.76 -25.75
C SER A 20 -20.96 -8.85 -25.27
N VAL A 21 -21.20 -10.12 -25.64
CA VAL A 21 -20.29 -11.23 -25.34
C VAL A 21 -18.96 -11.04 -26.08
N LEU A 22 -18.99 -10.69 -27.36
CA LEU A 22 -17.78 -10.40 -28.15
C LEU A 22 -16.97 -9.26 -27.56
N ALA A 23 -17.62 -8.21 -27.05
CA ALA A 23 -16.95 -7.12 -26.36
C ALA A 23 -16.24 -7.61 -25.09
N ALA A 24 -16.91 -8.43 -24.27
CA ALA A 24 -16.32 -9.01 -23.06
C ALA A 24 -15.12 -9.92 -23.38
N VAL A 25 -15.25 -10.78 -24.40
CA VAL A 25 -14.16 -11.64 -24.87
C VAL A 25 -13.01 -10.78 -25.41
N GLY A 26 -13.30 -9.70 -26.13
CA GLY A 26 -12.30 -8.75 -26.62
C GLY A 26 -11.48 -8.12 -25.49
N VAL A 27 -12.12 -7.74 -24.39
CA VAL A 27 -11.42 -7.19 -23.22
C VAL A 27 -10.47 -8.21 -22.58
N ILE A 28 -10.87 -9.49 -22.52
CA ILE A 28 -10.05 -10.55 -21.90
C ILE A 28 -8.91 -10.99 -22.82
N ARG A 29 -9.16 -11.09 -24.13
CA ARG A 29 -8.23 -11.69 -25.11
C ARG A 29 -7.17 -10.71 -25.60
N LEU A 30 -7.46 -9.41 -25.63
CA LEU A 30 -6.57 -8.43 -26.25
C LEU A 30 -5.32 -8.12 -25.39
N PRO A 31 -4.16 -7.89 -26.03
CA PRO A 31 -2.87 -7.82 -25.33
C PRO A 31 -2.61 -6.47 -24.65
N ASP A 32 -3.31 -5.40 -25.05
CA ASP A 32 -2.97 -4.02 -24.66
C ASP A 32 -4.18 -3.25 -24.17
N VAL A 33 -3.98 -2.32 -23.23
CA VAL A 33 -5.01 -1.42 -22.67
C VAL A 33 -5.70 -0.63 -23.78
N TYR A 34 -4.96 -0.12 -24.76
CA TYR A 34 -5.55 0.64 -25.88
C TYR A 34 -6.46 -0.23 -26.74
N THR A 35 -6.03 -1.46 -27.03
CA THR A 35 -6.82 -2.41 -27.83
C THR A 35 -8.04 -2.92 -27.06
N ARG A 36 -7.92 -3.20 -25.76
CA ARG A 36 -9.03 -3.56 -24.88
C ARG A 36 -10.06 -2.43 -24.79
N THR A 37 -9.60 -1.19 -24.63
CA THR A 37 -10.49 -0.02 -24.56
C THR A 37 -11.20 0.21 -25.89
N HIS A 38 -10.54 -0.05 -27.02
CA HIS A 38 -11.17 0.00 -28.34
C HIS A 38 -12.27 -1.07 -28.51
N ALA A 39 -11.96 -2.31 -28.16
CA ALA A 39 -12.92 -3.42 -28.23
C ALA A 39 -14.11 -3.21 -27.29
N ALA A 40 -13.87 -2.77 -26.05
CA ALA A 40 -14.94 -2.41 -25.12
C ALA A 40 -15.76 -1.23 -25.65
N GLY A 41 -15.10 -0.15 -26.07
CA GLY A 41 -15.76 1.10 -26.44
C GLY A 41 -16.65 0.96 -27.67
N VAL A 42 -16.14 0.37 -28.76
CA VAL A 42 -16.87 0.28 -30.03
C VAL A 42 -17.89 -0.86 -30.00
N SER A 43 -17.47 -2.07 -29.61
CA SER A 43 -18.32 -3.26 -29.72
C SER A 43 -19.43 -3.27 -28.66
N ASN A 44 -19.14 -2.88 -27.42
CA ASN A 44 -20.17 -2.86 -26.38
C ASN A 44 -21.20 -1.75 -26.61
N THR A 45 -20.77 -0.56 -27.03
CA THR A 45 -21.69 0.56 -27.30
C THR A 45 -22.65 0.22 -28.43
N PHE A 46 -22.16 -0.43 -29.50
CA PHE A 46 -23.03 -0.91 -30.57
C PHE A 46 -24.02 -1.98 -30.10
N GLY A 47 -23.56 -2.95 -29.30
CA GLY A 47 -24.42 -4.00 -28.74
C GLY A 47 -25.56 -3.43 -27.89
N VAL A 48 -25.23 -2.55 -26.92
CA VAL A 48 -26.22 -1.93 -26.03
C VAL A 48 -27.14 -0.99 -26.80
N SER A 49 -26.63 -0.23 -27.77
CA SER A 49 -27.47 0.67 -28.58
C SER A 49 -28.46 -0.09 -29.46
N LEU A 50 -28.03 -1.23 -30.03
CA LEU A 50 -28.91 -2.12 -30.79
C LEU A 50 -29.98 -2.73 -29.89
N LEU A 51 -29.61 -3.16 -28.68
CA LEU A 51 -30.56 -3.66 -27.69
C LEU A 51 -31.63 -2.61 -27.36
N LEU A 52 -31.20 -1.39 -27.01
CA LEU A 52 -32.12 -0.29 -26.67
C LEU A 52 -33.01 0.10 -27.85
N PHE A 53 -32.47 0.13 -29.07
CA PHE A 53 -33.25 0.41 -30.28
C PHE A 53 -34.32 -0.67 -30.52
N THR A 54 -33.95 -1.93 -30.30
CA THR A 54 -34.88 -3.06 -30.39
C THR A 54 -35.99 -2.97 -29.35
N THR A 55 -35.65 -2.58 -28.11
CA THR A 55 -36.62 -2.32 -27.05
C THR A 55 -37.59 -1.19 -27.39
N VAL A 56 -37.12 -0.09 -28.01
CA VAL A 56 -37.99 0.98 -28.52
C VAL A 56 -38.96 0.44 -29.57
N GLY A 57 -38.47 -0.38 -30.52
CA GLY A 57 -39.30 -1.02 -31.54
C GLY A 57 -40.36 -1.94 -30.94
N TYR A 58 -40.02 -2.68 -29.88
CA TYR A 58 -40.97 -3.51 -29.15
C TYR A 58 -42.08 -2.70 -28.48
N PHE A 59 -41.74 -1.65 -27.71
CA PHE A 59 -42.75 -0.81 -27.04
C PHE A 59 -43.67 -0.09 -28.04
N PHE A 60 -43.13 0.32 -29.18
CA PHE A 60 -43.91 0.89 -30.27
C PHE A 60 -44.90 -0.12 -30.85
N HIS A 61 -44.51 -1.39 -30.99
CA HIS A 61 -45.40 -2.46 -31.46
C HIS A 61 -46.45 -2.87 -30.43
N SER A 62 -46.09 -2.91 -29.14
CA SER A 62 -46.96 -3.31 -28.04
C SER A 62 -48.03 -2.27 -27.67
N GLY A 63 -48.01 -1.08 -28.29
CA GLY A 63 -49.02 -0.04 -28.08
C GLY A 63 -48.83 0.75 -26.78
N GLU A 64 -47.76 0.52 -26.02
CA GLU A 64 -47.41 1.25 -24.78
C GLU A 64 -46.86 2.65 -25.05
N GLY A 65 -46.65 3.01 -26.33
CA GLY A 65 -46.21 4.33 -26.75
C GLY A 65 -44.69 4.50 -26.77
N PHE A 66 -44.26 5.73 -27.07
CA PHE A 66 -42.85 6.06 -27.27
C PHE A 66 -42.14 6.43 -25.96
N ASN A 67 -41.12 5.65 -25.60
CA ASN A 67 -40.32 5.87 -24.39
C ASN A 67 -39.10 6.76 -24.66
N ALA A 68 -39.23 8.08 -24.45
CA ALA A 68 -38.14 9.04 -24.65
C ALA A 68 -36.87 8.74 -23.83
N ARG A 69 -37.02 8.07 -22.68
CA ARG A 69 -35.90 7.64 -21.82
C ARG A 69 -34.92 6.70 -22.53
N LEU A 70 -35.41 5.83 -23.42
CA LEU A 70 -34.57 4.88 -24.16
C LEU A 70 -33.71 5.60 -25.20
N ILE A 71 -34.27 6.59 -25.91
CA ILE A 71 -33.48 7.42 -26.84
C ILE A 71 -32.42 8.23 -26.09
N LEU A 72 -32.80 8.80 -24.94
CA LEU A 72 -31.88 9.56 -24.11
C LEU A 72 -30.74 8.66 -23.58
N ALA A 73 -31.04 7.40 -23.25
CA ALA A 73 -30.02 6.41 -22.88
C ALA A 73 -29.04 6.11 -24.03
N ILE A 74 -29.54 5.92 -25.26
CA ILE A 74 -28.68 5.73 -26.44
C ILE A 74 -27.75 6.94 -26.61
N LEU A 75 -28.32 8.15 -26.63
CA LEU A 75 -27.56 9.39 -26.77
C LEU A 75 -26.50 9.53 -25.67
N PHE A 76 -26.87 9.23 -24.43
CA PHE A 76 -25.97 9.31 -23.28
C PHE A 76 -24.80 8.35 -23.40
N ILE A 77 -25.03 7.11 -23.83
CA ILE A 77 -23.96 6.12 -24.04
C ILE A 77 -23.03 6.58 -25.17
N TYR A 78 -23.58 7.05 -26.29
CA TYR A 78 -22.77 7.56 -27.41
C TYR A 78 -21.92 8.77 -27.05
N LEU A 79 -22.37 9.60 -26.11
CA LEU A 79 -21.58 10.74 -25.62
C LEU A 79 -20.52 10.27 -24.61
N THR A 80 -20.89 9.39 -23.69
CA THR A 80 -20.05 9.01 -22.55
C THR A 80 -18.93 8.06 -22.96
N THR A 81 -19.20 7.07 -23.82
CA THR A 81 -18.20 6.07 -24.20
C THR A 81 -16.95 6.66 -24.87
N PRO A 82 -17.03 7.54 -25.89
CA PRO A 82 -15.82 8.08 -26.53
C PRO A 82 -15.02 8.97 -25.57
N VAL A 83 -15.71 9.73 -24.71
CA VAL A 83 -15.07 10.57 -23.69
C VAL A 83 -14.33 9.70 -22.68
N ALA A 84 -14.98 8.67 -22.13
CA ALA A 84 -14.37 7.73 -21.20
C ALA A 84 -13.16 7.00 -21.83
N SER A 85 -13.32 6.50 -23.06
CA SER A 85 -12.24 5.82 -23.80
C SER A 85 -11.03 6.75 -24.00
N HIS A 86 -11.25 8.01 -24.37
CA HIS A 86 -10.19 8.97 -24.55
C HIS A 86 -9.41 9.23 -23.24
N PHE A 87 -10.11 9.42 -22.13
CA PHE A 87 -9.47 9.64 -20.83
C PHE A 87 -8.67 8.42 -20.35
N ILE A 88 -9.21 7.21 -20.51
CA ILE A 88 -8.50 5.97 -20.16
C ILE A 88 -7.22 5.84 -20.98
N ASN A 89 -7.30 6.04 -22.30
CA ASN A 89 -6.13 5.97 -23.18
C ASN A 89 -5.09 7.05 -22.86
N ARG A 90 -5.53 8.29 -22.56
CA ARG A 90 -4.64 9.37 -22.16
C ARG A 90 -3.92 9.05 -20.84
N ALA A 91 -4.66 8.56 -19.85
CA ALA A 91 -4.08 8.17 -18.56
C ALA A 91 -3.10 6.99 -18.70
N ALA A 92 -3.44 5.98 -19.51
CA ALA A 92 -2.56 4.85 -19.80
C ALA A 92 -1.26 5.31 -20.50
N TYR A 93 -1.35 6.28 -21.40
CA TYR A 93 -0.18 6.84 -22.07
C TYR A 93 0.69 7.68 -21.13
N ASP A 94 0.06 8.50 -20.30
CA ASP A 94 0.75 9.39 -19.35
C ASP A 94 1.40 8.62 -18.19
N THR A 95 0.89 7.43 -17.86
CA THR A 95 1.48 6.50 -16.88
C THR A 95 2.56 5.59 -17.49
N GLY A 96 2.77 5.65 -18.81
CA GLY A 96 3.83 4.92 -19.49
C GLY A 96 3.53 3.45 -19.79
N VAL A 97 2.26 3.06 -19.85
CA VAL A 97 1.86 1.69 -20.20
C VAL A 97 2.42 1.32 -21.58
N PRO A 98 3.14 0.20 -21.71
CA PRO A 98 3.76 -0.20 -22.97
C PRO A 98 2.71 -0.62 -23.99
N LEU A 99 2.87 -0.16 -25.24
CA LEU A 99 2.04 -0.62 -26.34
C LEU A 99 2.46 -2.03 -26.79
N ALA A 100 1.51 -2.95 -26.96
CA ALA A 100 1.79 -4.34 -27.33
C ALA A 100 2.39 -4.47 -28.74
N ILE A 101 1.88 -3.69 -29.70
CA ILE A 101 2.42 -3.60 -31.06
C ILE A 101 2.77 -2.15 -31.32
N ARG A 102 4.06 -1.88 -31.53
CA ARG A 102 4.58 -0.51 -31.69
C ARG A 102 5.23 -0.35 -33.05
N VAL A 103 4.42 -0.16 -34.09
CA VAL A 103 4.94 0.11 -35.45
C VAL A 103 5.30 1.58 -35.62
N ARG A 104 4.44 2.50 -35.14
CA ARG A 104 4.67 3.94 -35.25
C ARG A 104 3.97 4.69 -34.11
N ASP A 105 4.73 5.46 -33.35
CA ASP A 105 4.23 6.31 -32.26
C ASP A 105 4.78 7.73 -32.45
N GLN A 106 3.97 8.61 -33.04
CA GLN A 106 4.30 10.02 -33.24
C GLN A 106 4.05 10.86 -31.99
N LEU A 107 3.26 10.37 -31.04
CA LEU A 107 2.99 11.11 -29.81
C LEU A 107 4.20 11.12 -28.88
N ARG A 108 5.03 10.06 -28.96
CA ARG A 108 6.25 9.92 -28.16
C ARG A 108 7.30 10.96 -28.48
N SER A 109 7.40 11.42 -29.73
CA SER A 109 8.37 12.47 -30.09
C SER A 109 7.98 13.81 -29.49
N VAL A 110 6.68 14.12 -29.45
CA VAL A 110 6.14 15.35 -28.87
C VAL A 110 6.24 15.32 -27.34
N LYS A 111 5.85 14.22 -26.71
CA LYS A 111 5.88 14.06 -25.24
C LYS A 111 7.24 13.63 -24.67
N LYS A 112 8.30 13.57 -25.49
CA LYS A 112 9.60 13.04 -25.07
C LYS A 112 10.17 13.79 -23.87
N GLU A 113 10.06 15.12 -23.88
CA GLU A 113 10.55 15.97 -22.79
C GLU A 113 9.70 15.82 -21.53
N ASP A 114 8.38 15.86 -21.65
CA ASP A 114 7.45 15.66 -20.53
C ASP A 114 7.68 14.30 -19.85
N ILE A 115 7.83 13.24 -20.64
CA ILE A 115 8.09 11.88 -20.14
C ILE A 115 9.45 11.84 -19.42
N LYS A 116 10.47 12.50 -19.98
CA LYS A 116 11.81 12.56 -19.36
C LYS A 116 11.79 13.34 -18.05
N GLN A 117 11.11 14.49 -18.01
CA GLN A 117 10.97 15.30 -16.80
C GLN A 117 10.23 14.53 -15.70
N ARG A 118 9.08 13.90 -16.03
CA ARG A 118 8.33 13.07 -15.07
C ARG A 118 9.16 11.93 -14.51
N ARG A 119 9.90 11.22 -15.36
CA ARG A 119 10.80 10.15 -14.92
C ARG A 119 11.86 10.66 -13.95
N ASN A 120 12.45 11.82 -14.24
CA ASN A 120 13.46 12.43 -13.36
C ASN A 120 12.87 12.86 -12.01
N LEU A 121 11.61 13.34 -11.99
CA LEU A 121 10.91 13.68 -10.75
C LEU A 121 10.68 12.44 -9.89
N ILE A 122 10.22 11.33 -10.49
CA ILE A 122 10.00 10.06 -9.76
C ILE A 122 11.31 9.57 -9.15
N ILE A 123 12.40 9.53 -9.93
CA ILE A 123 13.72 9.11 -9.44
C ILE A 123 14.18 10.02 -8.29
N ARG A 124 13.97 11.32 -8.41
CA ARG A 124 14.33 12.27 -7.36
C ARG A 124 13.55 12.02 -6.07
N GLN A 125 12.26 11.70 -6.16
CA GLN A 125 11.46 11.37 -4.97
C GLN A 125 11.92 10.07 -4.33
N GLU A 126 12.20 9.04 -5.12
CA GLU A 126 12.72 7.76 -4.61
C GLU A 126 14.08 7.94 -3.91
N GLN A 127 14.95 8.81 -4.44
CA GLN A 127 16.23 9.14 -3.78
C GLN A 127 16.03 9.89 -2.46
N VAL A 128 15.06 10.80 -2.40
CA VAL A 128 14.74 11.53 -1.16
C VAL A 128 14.16 10.59 -0.11
N GLU A 129 13.30 9.65 -0.50
CA GLU A 129 12.77 8.63 0.42
C GLU A 129 13.86 7.71 0.95
N LYS A 130 14.77 7.22 0.09
CA LYS A 130 15.92 6.42 0.53
C LYS A 130 16.83 7.18 1.48
N ALA A 131 17.17 8.42 1.16
CA ALA A 131 17.99 9.26 2.03
C ALA A 131 17.30 9.54 3.38
N ARG A 132 15.96 9.63 3.40
CA ARG A 132 15.19 9.77 4.63
C ARG A 132 15.25 8.48 5.48
N GLN A 133 15.09 7.32 4.85
CA GLN A 133 15.21 6.02 5.52
C GLN A 133 16.61 5.82 6.09
N GLU A 134 17.66 6.08 5.31
CA GLU A 134 19.04 5.98 5.78
C GLU A 134 19.30 6.90 6.99
N LYS A 135 18.73 8.13 6.98
CA LYS A 135 18.85 9.06 8.10
C LYS A 135 18.14 8.54 9.35
N GLU A 136 16.95 7.97 9.20
CA GLU A 136 16.17 7.39 10.30
C GLU A 136 16.90 6.18 10.90
N GLU A 137 17.42 5.27 10.07
CA GLU A 137 18.24 4.14 10.54
C GLU A 137 19.53 4.58 11.26
N LEU A 138 20.16 5.65 10.80
CA LEU A 138 21.33 6.24 11.46
C LEU A 138 20.97 6.87 12.82
N GLU A 139 19.82 7.54 12.91
CA GLU A 139 19.32 8.11 14.16
C GLU A 139 19.01 7.03 15.19
N ASP A 140 18.34 5.95 14.78
CA ASP A 140 18.06 4.78 15.62
C ASP A 140 19.34 4.11 16.13
N ARG A 141 20.36 3.97 15.26
CA ARG A 141 21.68 3.45 15.65
C ARG A 141 22.36 4.35 16.68
N LEU A 142 22.34 5.66 16.47
CA LEU A 142 22.93 6.63 17.41
C LEU A 142 22.16 6.68 18.74
N GLU A 143 20.86 6.42 18.74
CA GLU A 143 20.07 6.27 19.97
C GLU A 143 20.43 4.99 20.72
N TRP A 144 20.55 3.87 20.01
CA TRP A 144 21.01 2.61 20.59
C TRP A 144 22.40 2.75 21.23
N ASP A 145 23.36 3.33 20.52
CA ASP A 145 24.73 3.52 21.04
C ASP A 145 24.73 4.39 22.31
N ARG A 146 23.91 5.46 22.35
CA ARG A 146 23.73 6.30 23.54
C ARG A 146 23.04 5.58 24.69
N GLU A 147 22.15 4.64 24.40
CA GLU A 147 21.50 3.81 25.42
C GLU A 147 22.49 2.80 26.02
N VAL A 148 23.27 2.13 25.18
CA VAL A 148 24.33 1.21 25.63
C VAL A 148 25.33 1.94 26.53
N GLU A 149 25.80 3.14 26.13
CA GLU A 149 26.68 3.94 26.98
C GLU A 149 26.06 4.33 28.33
N ARG A 150 24.73 4.53 28.38
CA ARG A 150 24.02 4.79 29.64
C ARG A 150 23.96 3.55 30.53
N ILE A 151 23.65 2.39 29.95
CA ILE A 151 23.60 1.11 30.66
C ILE A 151 24.99 0.77 31.22
N GLU A 152 26.05 0.85 30.41
CA GLU A 152 27.42 0.58 30.87
C GLU A 152 27.91 1.55 31.96
N LYS A 153 27.36 2.76 32.03
CA LYS A 153 27.62 3.69 33.13
C LYS A 153 26.86 3.31 34.38
N GLN A 154 25.59 2.94 34.27
CA GLN A 154 24.80 2.44 35.39
C GLN A 154 25.41 1.17 35.98
N ASP A 155 25.80 0.20 35.15
CA ASP A 155 26.41 -1.05 35.59
C ASP A 155 27.71 -0.78 36.37
N ARG A 156 28.56 0.16 35.89
CA ARG A 156 29.77 0.59 36.60
C ARG A 156 29.47 1.27 37.94
N GLU A 157 28.49 2.18 37.96
CA GLU A 157 28.06 2.84 39.20
C GLU A 157 27.48 1.84 40.21
N GLU A 158 26.75 0.81 39.75
CA GLU A 158 26.23 -0.28 40.57
C GLU A 158 27.35 -1.19 41.11
N GLU A 159 28.35 -1.54 40.29
CA GLU A 159 29.52 -2.30 40.73
C GLU A 159 30.32 -1.53 41.80
N GLU A 160 30.61 -0.24 41.56
CA GLU A 160 31.28 0.61 42.55
C GLU A 160 30.48 0.76 43.85
N ALA A 161 29.14 0.78 43.77
CA ALA A 161 28.28 0.83 44.95
C ALA A 161 28.33 -0.49 45.74
N ARG A 162 28.34 -1.64 45.05
CA ARG A 162 28.48 -2.96 45.68
C ARG A 162 29.85 -3.14 46.33
N GLU A 163 30.92 -2.71 45.68
CA GLU A 163 32.27 -2.75 46.28
C GLU A 163 32.32 -1.91 47.55
N LYS A 164 31.83 -0.67 47.52
CA LYS A 164 31.74 0.18 48.72
C LYS A 164 30.88 -0.46 49.80
N GLU A 165 29.75 -1.06 49.46
CA GLU A 165 28.89 -1.74 50.43
C GLU A 165 29.62 -2.94 51.05
N SER A 166 30.34 -3.74 50.26
CA SER A 166 31.15 -4.86 50.77
C SER A 166 32.30 -4.40 51.67
N GLU A 167 33.03 -3.34 51.31
CA GLU A 167 34.07 -2.75 52.16
C GLU A 167 33.50 -2.19 53.46
N THR A 168 32.27 -1.66 53.42
CA THR A 168 31.58 -1.12 54.60
C THR A 168 31.16 -2.25 55.54
N VAL A 169 30.66 -3.37 54.99
CA VAL A 169 30.28 -4.57 55.75
C VAL A 169 31.51 -5.24 56.36
N GLU A 170 32.61 -5.38 55.60
CA GLU A 170 33.87 -5.96 56.09
C GLU A 170 34.44 -5.12 57.25
N LYS A 171 34.38 -3.78 57.14
CA LYS A 171 34.73 -2.89 58.26
C LYS A 171 33.85 -3.08 59.49
N GLN A 172 32.55 -3.28 59.31
CA GLN A 172 31.65 -3.54 60.43
C GLN A 172 31.92 -4.89 61.08
N GLU A 173 32.25 -5.93 60.31
CA GLU A 173 32.67 -7.22 60.84
C GLU A 173 34.00 -7.11 61.60
N GLU A 174 35.01 -6.43 61.06
CA GLU A 174 36.29 -6.19 61.77
C GLU A 174 36.09 -5.41 63.07
N ASP A 175 35.25 -4.36 63.06
CA ASP A 175 34.93 -3.58 64.26
C ASP A 175 34.19 -4.44 65.31
N SER A 176 33.32 -5.36 64.87
CA SER A 176 32.58 -6.29 65.75
C SER A 176 33.49 -7.36 66.34
N GLU A 177 34.37 -7.97 65.54
CA GLU A 177 35.36 -8.93 66.02
C GLU A 177 36.35 -8.27 66.99
N GLY A 178 36.77 -7.03 66.70
CA GLY A 178 37.59 -6.24 67.62
C GLY A 178 36.92 -5.99 68.98
N GLU A 179 35.59 -5.78 69.00
CA GLU A 179 34.80 -5.62 70.23
C GLU A 179 34.67 -6.93 71.01
N ILE A 180 34.47 -8.06 70.32
CA ILE A 180 34.36 -9.41 70.93
C ILE A 180 35.71 -9.84 71.54
N ILE A 181 36.83 -9.61 70.84
CA ILE A 181 38.18 -9.94 71.34
C ILE A 181 38.53 -9.08 72.57
N ALA A 182 38.07 -7.82 72.61
CA ALA A 182 38.23 -6.96 73.78
C ALA A 182 37.43 -7.46 74.99
N GLU A 183 36.22 -7.98 74.78
CA GLU A 183 35.42 -8.64 75.83
C GLU A 183 36.08 -9.95 76.32
N GLU A 184 36.61 -10.77 75.41
CA GLU A 184 37.29 -12.03 75.74
C GLU A 184 38.60 -11.79 76.52
N GLU A 185 39.37 -10.74 76.19
CA GLU A 185 40.55 -10.33 76.96
C GLU A 185 40.22 -9.78 78.35
N GLU A 186 39.08 -9.09 78.51
CA GLU A 186 38.61 -8.67 79.85
C GLU A 186 38.19 -9.89 80.68
N GLU A 187 37.49 -10.85 80.08
CA GLU A 187 37.00 -12.04 80.78
C GLU A 187 38.17 -12.93 81.25
N ASN A 188 39.19 -13.12 80.42
CA ASN A 188 40.39 -13.91 80.73
C ASN A 188 41.30 -13.22 81.79
N LYS A 189 41.28 -11.89 81.86
CA LYS A 189 41.90 -11.12 82.98
C LYS A 189 41.15 -11.32 84.30
N THR A 190 39.83 -11.44 84.28
CA THR A 190 39.05 -11.75 85.49
C THR A 190 39.20 -13.19 85.97
N GLU A 191 39.44 -14.14 85.06
CA GLU A 191 39.62 -15.55 85.39
C GLU A 191 41.01 -15.83 86.01
N ASN A 192 42.09 -15.28 85.45
CA ASN A 192 43.43 -15.35 86.06
C ASN A 192 43.49 -14.72 87.46
N LYS A 193 42.61 -13.77 87.77
CA LYS A 193 42.52 -13.13 89.10
C LYS A 193 41.81 -14.00 90.14
N LYS A 194 41.10 -15.07 89.72
CA LYS A 194 40.44 -16.05 90.61
C LYS A 194 41.34 -17.23 90.95
N GLU A 195 42.33 -17.57 90.12
CA GLU A 195 43.29 -18.65 90.41
C GLU A 195 44.42 -18.22 91.36
N GLU A 196 44.61 -16.93 91.60
CA GLU A 196 45.61 -16.37 92.53
C GLU A 196 45.13 -16.20 94.00
N LYS A 197 44.00 -16.79 94.39
CA LYS A 197 43.48 -16.78 95.78
C LYS A 197 43.29 -18.18 96.35
#